data_AF-A0A351T6F2-F1
#
_entry.id   AF-A0A351T6F2-F1
#
_cell.length_a   1.000
_cell.length_b   1.000
_cell.length_c   1.000
_cell.angle_alpha   90.00
_cell.angle_beta   90.00
_cell.angle_gamma   90.00
#
_symmetry.space_group_name_H-M   'P 1'
#
loop_
_entity.id
_entity.type
_entity.pdbx_description
1 polymer ?
#
loop_
_entity_poly.entity_id
_entity_poly.type
_entity_poly.pdbx_seq_one_letter_code
_entity_poly.pdbx_strand_id
1 'polypeptide(L)'
;GKEHIVTTLVRAPKAVEPIRVDWRVRDSGQGLKIVDIMIEGISMAISQRSEFASVIQSNGGDMTVLLDRLRGVAATIQPPEKVSASN
;
A
#
# COMPACT_ATOMS: atom_id res chain seq x y z
N GLY A 1 -5.26 -18.77 7.58
CA GLY A 1 -5.89 -18.78 6.26
C GLY A 1 -4.86 -19.07 5.20
N LYS A 2 -5.26 -19.66 4.08
CA LYS A 2 -4.36 -19.93 2.94
C LYS A 2 -3.84 -18.62 2.36
N GLU A 3 -2.57 -18.59 1.97
CA GLU A 3 -1.93 -17.43 1.36
C GLU A 3 -1.71 -17.68 -0.14
N HIS A 4 -1.91 -16.62 -0.92
CA HIS A 4 -1.78 -16.60 -2.37
C HIS A 4 -0.94 -15.39 -2.77
N ILE A 5 -0.16 -15.55 -3.84
CA ILE A 5 0.54 -14.45 -4.49
C ILE A 5 -0.07 -14.24 -5.86
N VAL A 6 -0.48 -13.01 -6.15
CA VAL A 6 -0.88 -12.60 -7.50
C VAL A 6 0.20 -11.67 -8.02
N THR A 7 0.76 -11.94 -9.20
CA THR A 7 1.81 -11.11 -9.79
C THR A 7 1.23 -10.26 -10.92
N THR A 8 1.63 -8.99 -10.95
CA THR A 8 1.35 -8.05 -12.03
C THR A 8 2.64 -7.37 -12.50
N LEU A 9 2.69 -7.00 -13.78
CA LEU A 9 3.76 -6.19 -14.36
C LEU A 9 3.17 -4.85 -14.80
N VAL A 10 3.62 -3.76 -14.17
CA VAL A 10 3.14 -2.40 -14.44
C VAL A 10 4.09 -1.72 -15.40
N ARG A 11 3.58 -1.31 -16.57
CA ARG A 11 4.34 -0.50 -17.53
C ARG A 11 4.10 0.98 -17.25
N ALA A 12 5.11 1.69 -16.76
CA ALA A 12 5.02 3.13 -16.52
C ALA A 12 5.67 3.91 -17.68
N PRO A 13 5.14 5.08 -18.09
CA PRO A 13 5.65 5.82 -19.26
C PRO A 13 7.14 6.19 -19.21
N LYS A 14 7.72 6.28 -18.01
CA LYS A 14 9.13 6.66 -17.79
C LYS A 14 10.01 5.49 -17.33
N ALA A 15 9.45 4.29 -17.18
CA ALA A 15 10.22 3.12 -16.75
C ALA A 15 10.75 2.38 -17.98
N VAL A 16 12.05 2.06 -17.96
CA VAL A 16 12.71 1.28 -19.02
C VAL A 16 12.22 -0.17 -19.01
N GLU A 17 12.03 -0.73 -17.82
CA GLU A 17 11.50 -2.09 -17.60
C GLU A 17 10.15 -2.05 -16.87
N PRO A 18 9.24 -3.02 -17.10
CA PRO A 18 8.02 -3.14 -16.33
C PRO A 18 8.30 -3.38 -14.84
N ILE A 19 7.57 -2.68 -13.98
CA ILE A 19 7.70 -2.81 -12.53
C ILE A 19 6.93 -4.05 -12.08
N ARG A 20 7.60 -4.96 -11.39
CA ARG A 20 6.96 -6.14 -10.79
C ARG A 20 6.24 -5.76 -9.50
N VAL A 21 4.95 -6.10 -9.44
CA VAL A 21 4.11 -5.92 -8.26
C VAL A 21 3.47 -7.25 -7.88
N ASP A 22 3.80 -7.74 -6.69
CA ASP A 22 3.25 -8.96 -6.11
C ASP A 22 2.25 -8.61 -5.00
N TRP A 23 1.02 -9.08 -5.15
CA TRP A 23 -0.06 -8.88 -4.20
C TRP A 23 -0.13 -10.11 -3.28
N ARG A 24 0.08 -9.91 -1.98
CA ARG A 24 -0.12 -10.98 -0.99
C ARG A 24 -1.60 -11.01 -0.61
N VAL A 25 -2.25 -12.10 -0.92
CA VAL A 25 -3.69 -12.29 -0.71
C VAL A 25 -3.92 -13.40 0.30
N ARG A 26 -4.76 -13.13 1.29
CA ARG A 26 -5.13 -14.10 2.34
C ARG A 26 -6.61 -14.41 2.26
N ASP A 27 -6.94 -15.70 2.33
CA ASP A 27 -8.30 -16.16 2.57
C ASP A 27 -8.55 -16.25 4.08
N SER A 28 -9.46 -15.43 4.60
CA SER A 28 -9.86 -15.43 6.01
C SER A 28 -11.13 -16.25 6.28
N GLY A 29 -11.65 -16.98 5.31
CA GLY A 29 -12.97 -17.63 5.38
C GLY A 29 -14.14 -16.67 5.15
N GLN A 30 -13.88 -15.36 5.03
CA GLN A 30 -14.84 -14.33 4.61
C GLN A 30 -14.50 -13.75 3.23
N GLY A 31 -13.75 -14.52 2.43
CA GLY A 31 -13.27 -14.13 1.12
C GLY A 31 -11.81 -13.69 1.11
N LEU A 32 -11.32 -13.43 -0.11
CA LEU A 32 -9.95 -13.03 -0.38
C LEU A 32 -9.73 -11.56 -0.04
N LYS A 33 -8.65 -11.26 0.70
CA LYS A 33 -8.23 -9.90 1.04
C LYS A 33 -6.75 -9.71 0.74
N ILE A 34 -6.40 -8.57 0.15
CA ILE A 34 -5.00 -8.15 0.01
C ILE A 34 -4.49 -7.76 1.39
N VAL A 35 -3.36 -8.30 1.80
CA VAL A 35 -2.74 -8.03 3.11
C VAL A 35 -1.40 -7.31 2.99
N ASP A 36 -0.78 -7.31 1.81
CA ASP A 36 0.46 -6.61 1.52
C ASP A 36 0.65 -6.45 0.01
N ILE A 37 1.45 -5.45 -0.36
CA ILE A 37 1.89 -5.20 -1.74
C ILE A 37 3.41 -5.25 -1.70
N MET A 38 4.01 -6.08 -2.55
CA MET A 38 5.44 -6.15 -2.74
C MET A 38 5.80 -5.53 -4.08
N ILE A 39 6.62 -4.48 -4.07
CA ILE A 39 7.10 -3.80 -5.28
C ILE A 39 8.58 -4.14 -5.43
N GLU A 40 8.96 -4.77 -6.54
CA GLU A 40 10.34 -5.22 -6.76
C GLU A 40 10.92 -6.01 -5.56
N GLY A 41 10.08 -6.86 -4.95
CA GLY A 41 10.44 -7.67 -3.78
C GLY A 41 10.38 -6.95 -2.43
N ILE A 42 10.06 -5.65 -2.40
CA ILE A 42 10.00 -4.85 -1.17
C ILE A 42 8.56 -4.81 -0.65
N SER A 43 8.35 -5.33 0.57
CA SER A 43 7.05 -5.26 1.26
C SER A 43 6.71 -3.84 1.67
N MET A 44 5.60 -3.32 1.14
CA MET A 44 5.12 -1.99 1.48
C MET A 44 4.52 -1.94 2.89
N ALA A 45 3.96 -3.03 3.41
CA ALA A 45 3.49 -3.09 4.79
C ALA A 45 4.65 -2.97 5.80
N ILE A 46 5.80 -3.58 5.51
CA ILE A 46 7.00 -3.45 6.35
C ILE A 46 7.56 -2.03 6.27
N SER A 47 7.73 -1.49 5.05
CA SER A 47 8.23 -0.12 4.86
C SER A 47 7.39 0.92 5.61
N GLN A 48 6.06 0.87 5.48
CA GLN A 48 5.15 1.77 6.18
C GLN A 48 5.21 1.60 7.70
N ARG A 49 5.30 0.35 8.21
CA ARG A 49 5.45 0.09 9.65
C ARG A 49 6.72 0.74 10.20
N SER A 50 7.83 0.64 9.48
CA SER A 50 9.09 1.28 9.85
C SER A 50 8.97 2.81 9.85
N GLU A 51 8.29 3.40 8.86
CA GLU A 51 8.03 4.84 8.84
C GLU A 51 7.18 5.26 10.06
N PHE A 52 6.13 4.52 10.39
CA PHE A 52 5.28 4.82 11.54
C PHE A 52 6.06 4.75 12.86
N ALA A 53 6.88 3.71 13.03
CA ALA A 53 7.74 3.58 14.20
C ALA A 53 8.73 4.76 14.32
N SER A 54 9.32 5.19 13.20
CA SER A 54 10.21 6.36 13.17
C SER A 54 9.47 7.64 13.57
N VAL A 55 8.25 7.88 13.05
CA VAL A 55 7.45 9.06 13.42
C VAL A 55 7.15 9.05 14.91
N ILE A 56 6.68 7.93 15.46
CA ILE A 56 6.37 7.82 16.88
C ILE A 56 7.62 8.07 17.73
N GLN A 57 8.75 7.43 17.39
CA GLN A 57 9.99 7.56 18.15
C GLN A 57 10.55 8.99 18.12
N SER A 58 10.56 9.64 16.95
CA SER A 58 11.04 11.01 16.80
C SER A 58 10.16 12.04 17.51
N ASN A 59 8.91 11.70 17.83
CA ASN A 59 7.96 12.56 18.55
C ASN A 59 7.74 12.09 20.00
N GLY A 60 8.74 11.45 20.62
CA GLY A 60 8.71 11.10 22.04
C GLY A 60 7.66 10.05 22.42
N GLY A 61 7.18 9.26 21.47
CA GLY A 61 6.14 8.26 21.69
C GLY A 61 4.71 8.79 21.47
N ASP A 62 4.54 10.04 21.03
CA ASP A 62 3.21 10.62 20.84
C ASP A 62 2.51 10.06 19.59
N MET A 63 1.48 9.25 19.83
CA MET A 63 0.67 8.63 18.78
C MET A 63 -0.24 9.64 18.05
N THR A 64 -0.55 10.79 18.65
CA THR A 64 -1.42 11.80 18.04
C THR A 64 -0.77 12.41 16.80
N VAL A 65 0.56 12.59 16.81
CA VAL A 65 1.34 13.09 15.67
C VAL A 65 1.24 12.15 14.47
N LEU A 66 1.31 10.83 14.69
CA LEU A 66 1.12 9.86 13.61
C LEU A 66 -0.31 9.91 13.07
N LEU A 67 -1.33 9.97 13.94
CA LEU A 67 -2.73 10.02 13.54
C LEU A 67 -3.04 11.25 12.68
N ASP A 68 -2.53 12.42 13.06
CA ASP A 68 -2.74 13.66 12.31
C ASP A 68 -2.06 13.60 10.94
N ARG A 69 -0.85 13.01 10.87
CA ARG A 69 -0.19 12.78 9.58
C ARG A 69 -0.98 11.83 8.68
N LEU A 70 -1.51 10.74 9.22
CA LEU A 70 -2.35 9.79 8.47
C LEU A 70 -3.65 10.43 7.97
N ARG A 71 -4.31 11.26 8.79
CA ARG A 71 -5.49 12.03 8.37
C ARG A 71 -5.16 13.00 7.25
N GLY A 72 -4.02 13.68 7.34
CA GLY A 72 -3.53 14.57 6.30
C GLY A 72 -3.34 13.85 4.97
N VAL A 73 -2.70 12.68 4.98
CA VAL A 73 -2.54 11.84 3.77
C VAL A 73 -3.90 11.37 3.23
N ALA A 74 -4.80 10.92 4.10
CA ALA A 74 -6.12 10.46 3.65
C ALA A 74 -6.95 11.59 2.99
N ALA A 75 -6.80 12.83 3.46
CA ALA A 75 -7.50 13.98 2.90
C ALA A 75 -6.95 14.43 1.53
N THR A 76 -5.70 14.08 1.19
CA THR A 76 -5.08 14.41 -0.10
C THR A 76 -5.22 13.32 -1.15
N ILE A 77 -5.66 12.11 -0.76
CA ILE A 77 -6.03 11.07 -1.72
C ILE A 77 -7.32 11.50 -2.39
N GLN A 78 -7.21 12.01 -3.62
CA GLN A 78 -8.35 12.24 -4.49
C GLN A 78 -9.12 10.91 -4.64
N PRO A 79 -10.46 10.88 -4.46
CA PRO A 79 -11.24 9.72 -4.85
C PRO A 79 -10.90 9.36 -6.29
N PRO A 80 -10.86 8.06 -6.66
CA PRO A 80 -10.60 7.68 -8.04
C PRO A 80 -11.56 8.48 -8.92
N GLU A 81 -10.99 9.32 -9.79
CA GLU A 81 -11.74 10.01 -10.83
C GLU A 81 -12.54 8.92 -11.53
N LYS A 82 -13.88 9.03 -11.53
CA LYS A 82 -14.73 8.03 -12.17
C LYS A 82 -14.15 7.86 -13.58
N VAL A 83 -13.58 6.70 -13.87
CA VAL A 83 -13.13 6.38 -15.22
C VAL A 83 -14.42 6.39 -16.04
N SER A 84 -14.63 7.51 -16.73
CA SER A 84 -15.71 7.67 -17.70
C SER A 84 -15.49 6.54 -18.70
N ALA A 85 -16.27 5.48 -18.57
CA ALA A 85 -16.29 4.42 -19.56
C ALA A 85 -16.75 5.06 -20.86
N SER A 86 -15.79 5.40 -21.72
CA SER A 86 -16.04 5.67 -23.12
C SER A 86 -16.33 4.32 -23.77
N ASN A 87 -17.61 3.98 -23.86
CA ASN A 87 -18.12 2.99 -24.81
C ASN A 87 -18.36 3.67 -26.16
#